data_AF-A0A419GM19-F1
#
_entry.id   AF-A0A419GM19-F1
#
_cell.length_a   1.000
_cell.length_b   1.000
_cell.length_c   1.000
_cell.angle_alpha   90.00
_cell.angle_beta   90.00
_cell.angle_gamma   90.00
#
_symmetry.space_group_name_H-M   'P 1'
#
loop_
_entity.id
_entity.type
_entity.pdbx_description
1 polymer ?
#
loop_
_entity_poly.entity_id
_entity_poly.type
_entity_poly.pdbx_seq_one_letter_code
_entity_poly.pdbx_strand_id
1 'polypeptide(L)'
;MYFACGEGDVMQHRRVVLSLAATLVFTAALLLSLPAAAPAQIDGPCTVTMNGVSADSLAKPANALQVPYNGAIDVEVVSDDTISRHEVRLEFIGGAPWTISEKDDDSNTWSGTESVAKYSRYGVGLYRVTGESYGAGACSGSAYIKVTGKNPLTTPVGIGGAAATALGVAGVAGAGLFSGNKAPSLARRIAEGPTQTQATQVDEDAAFVYMGMLHCLTLAPLALLTTGAYMLAGAGGVGGPAVMLRWRPYLSVISLTGSLLAGLGTLVLAQQFALFFPTITLLVVWLLGWLAVGVVIPSLAHLSSVRKANDILKYWASEGGVTPEEGKAMPEEGGQNQ
;
A
#
# COMPACT_ATOMS: atom_id res chain seq x y z
N MET A 1 3.49 17.05 -55.31
CA MET A 1 3.08 17.40 -53.94
C MET A 1 3.71 16.41 -52.99
N TYR A 2 4.79 16.81 -52.30
CA TYR A 2 5.44 15.99 -51.28
C TYR A 2 4.72 16.25 -49.95
N PHE A 3 4.06 15.23 -49.40
CA PHE A 3 3.49 15.30 -48.06
C PHE A 3 4.61 15.26 -47.03
N ALA A 4 4.87 16.40 -46.38
CA ALA A 4 5.72 16.50 -45.20
C ALA A 4 5.03 15.79 -44.03
N CYS A 5 5.29 14.49 -43.87
CA CYS A 5 4.84 13.70 -42.73
C CYS A 5 6.10 13.22 -42.00
N GLY A 6 6.41 13.74 -40.80
CA GLY A 6 7.59 13.22 -40.09
C GLY A 6 8.01 13.79 -38.75
N GLU A 7 7.57 14.97 -38.30
CA GLU A 7 8.15 15.58 -37.07
C GLU A 7 7.21 15.65 -35.85
N GLY A 8 5.95 15.24 -35.98
CA GLY A 8 4.98 15.32 -34.88
C GLY A 8 5.19 14.31 -33.75
N ASP A 9 5.66 13.10 -34.05
CA ASP A 9 5.70 12.00 -33.08
C ASP A 9 6.83 12.13 -32.04
N VAL A 10 7.95 12.78 -32.39
CA VAL A 10 9.10 12.94 -31.47
C VAL A 10 8.77 13.89 -30.30
N MET A 11 7.93 14.91 -30.54
CA MET A 11 7.53 15.85 -29.49
C MET A 11 6.60 15.25 -28.44
N GLN A 12 5.78 14.25 -28.79
CA GLN A 12 4.79 13.69 -27.87
C GLN A 12 5.43 12.72 -26.87
N HIS A 13 6.44 11.95 -27.26
CA HIS A 13 7.23 11.13 -26.33
C HIS A 13 8.05 11.97 -25.35
N ARG A 14 8.61 13.09 -25.80
CA ARG A 14 9.39 13.99 -24.94
C ARG A 14 8.54 14.59 -23.81
N ARG A 15 7.29 14.95 -24.08
CA ARG A 15 6.35 15.49 -23.08
C ARG A 15 5.92 14.46 -22.04
N VAL A 16 5.69 13.21 -22.44
CA VAL A 16 5.31 12.13 -21.50
C VAL A 16 6.48 11.76 -20.60
N VAL A 17 7.70 11.65 -21.15
CA VAL A 17 8.91 11.37 -20.36
C VAL A 17 9.20 12.52 -19.38
N LEU A 18 9.05 13.77 -19.82
CA LEU A 18 9.21 14.94 -18.95
C LEU A 18 8.16 14.99 -17.84
N SER A 19 6.90 14.63 -18.13
CA SER A 19 5.84 14.56 -17.12
C SER A 19 6.15 13.50 -16.07
N LEU A 20 6.53 12.29 -16.46
CA LEU A 20 6.90 11.20 -15.54
C LEU A 20 8.11 11.56 -14.68
N ALA A 21 9.14 12.16 -15.28
CA ALA A 21 10.31 12.63 -14.56
C ALA A 21 9.94 13.73 -13.54
N ALA A 22 9.06 14.67 -13.91
CA ALA A 22 8.61 15.72 -13.00
C ALA A 22 7.82 15.16 -11.81
N THR A 23 6.92 14.17 -12.01
CA THR A 23 6.22 13.54 -10.89
C THR A 23 7.18 12.82 -9.95
N LEU A 24 8.18 12.14 -10.51
CA LEU A 24 9.18 11.38 -9.74
C LEU A 24 10.11 12.32 -8.95
N VAL A 25 10.51 13.45 -9.55
CA VAL A 25 11.27 14.50 -8.86
C VAL A 25 10.43 15.18 -7.78
N PHE A 26 9.15 15.46 -8.03
CA PHE A 26 8.26 16.06 -7.03
C PHE A 26 8.00 15.12 -5.86
N THR A 27 7.79 13.82 -6.11
CA THR A 27 7.68 12.82 -5.04
C THR A 27 8.99 12.68 -4.26
N ALA A 28 10.15 12.67 -4.94
CA ALA A 28 11.46 12.65 -4.29
C ALA A 28 11.75 13.92 -3.47
N ALA A 29 11.32 15.10 -3.93
CA ALA A 29 11.46 16.36 -3.20
C ALA A 29 10.55 16.39 -1.96
N LEU A 30 9.30 15.91 -2.10
CA LEU A 30 8.37 15.81 -0.97
C LEU A 30 8.90 14.83 0.09
N LEU A 31 9.50 13.73 -0.37
CA LEU A 31 10.23 12.74 0.44
C LEU A 31 11.35 13.36 1.28
N LEU A 32 12.14 14.26 0.69
CA LEU A 32 13.27 14.93 1.36
C LEU A 32 12.83 16.04 2.32
N SER A 33 11.60 16.54 2.20
CA SER A 33 11.07 17.63 3.03
C SER A 33 10.40 17.17 4.34
N LEU A 34 10.30 15.86 4.56
CA LEU A 34 9.64 15.32 5.73
C LEU A 34 10.56 15.40 6.96
N PRO A 35 10.07 15.88 8.12
CA PRO A 35 10.87 15.95 9.32
C PRO A 35 11.34 14.53 9.70
N ALA A 36 12.63 14.41 10.01
CA ALA A 36 13.17 13.17 10.55
C ALA A 36 12.39 12.81 11.83
N ALA A 37 11.96 11.56 11.95
CA ALA A 37 11.37 11.07 13.19
C ALA A 37 12.34 11.38 14.33
N ALA A 38 11.88 12.11 15.34
CA ALA A 38 12.71 12.46 16.47
C ALA A 38 13.28 11.17 17.07
N PRO A 39 14.61 11.05 17.25
CA PRO A 39 15.18 9.90 17.94
C PRO A 39 14.50 9.76 19.31
N ALA A 40 14.19 8.52 19.69
CA ALA A 40 13.76 8.22 21.05
C ALA A 40 14.88 8.68 21.99
N GLN A 41 14.61 9.69 22.79
CA GLN A 41 15.54 10.25 23.75
C GLN A 41 14.80 10.40 25.06
N ILE A 42 15.42 9.94 26.15
CA ILE A 42 14.92 10.23 27.48
C ILE A 42 15.11 11.72 27.73
N ASP A 43 14.01 12.41 28.04
CA ASP A 43 13.99 13.81 28.42
C ASP A 43 13.63 13.92 29.90
N GLY A 44 14.49 14.58 30.68
CA GLY A 44 14.35 14.72 32.14
C GLY A 44 15.37 13.93 32.98
N PRO A 45 15.35 14.10 34.32
CA PRO A 45 16.34 13.55 35.25
C PRO A 45 16.02 12.09 35.65
N CYS A 46 15.64 11.25 34.68
CA CYS A 46 15.23 9.88 34.94
C CYS A 46 16.20 8.86 34.33
N THR A 47 16.40 7.77 35.05
CA THR A 47 16.99 6.54 34.53
C THR A 47 15.89 5.50 34.35
N VAL A 48 15.76 4.98 33.13
CA VAL A 48 14.74 3.98 32.79
C VAL A 48 15.42 2.68 32.37
N THR A 49 15.01 1.56 32.95
CA THR A 49 15.44 0.23 32.52
C THR A 49 14.26 -0.65 32.17
N MET A 50 14.46 -1.54 31.19
CA MET A 50 13.50 -2.55 30.75
C MET A 50 14.19 -3.90 30.75
N ASN A 51 13.71 -4.84 31.58
CA ASN A 51 14.38 -6.12 31.85
C ASN A 51 15.87 -5.94 32.21
N GLY A 52 16.18 -4.89 32.98
CA GLY A 52 17.55 -4.53 33.37
C GLY A 52 18.41 -3.87 32.28
N VAL A 53 17.86 -3.60 31.09
CA VAL A 53 18.55 -2.92 29.98
C VAL A 53 18.13 -1.46 29.93
N SER A 54 19.09 -0.53 29.86
CA SER A 54 18.77 0.91 29.74
C SER A 54 17.94 1.22 28.50
N ALA A 55 16.86 1.98 28.68
CA ALA A 55 15.96 2.36 27.59
C ALA A 55 16.65 3.19 26.49
N ASP A 56 17.70 3.96 26.81
CA ASP A 56 18.49 4.70 25.81
C ASP A 56 19.13 3.79 24.77
N SER A 57 19.58 2.60 25.19
CA SER A 57 20.15 1.61 24.27
C SER A 57 19.11 0.99 23.33
N LEU A 58 17.83 1.04 23.74
CA LEU A 58 16.65 0.51 23.04
C LEU A 58 15.94 1.59 22.21
N ALA A 59 16.52 2.79 22.07
CA ALA A 59 15.97 3.92 21.34
C ALA A 59 15.82 3.71 19.83
N LYS A 60 16.42 2.65 19.28
CA LYS A 60 16.39 2.35 17.84
C LYS A 60 15.67 1.02 17.58
N PRO A 61 14.85 0.93 16.51
CA PRO A 61 14.24 -0.33 16.06
C PRO A 61 15.21 -1.51 15.94
N ALA A 62 16.44 -1.25 15.50
CA ALA A 62 17.47 -2.26 15.32
C ALA A 62 17.99 -2.87 16.64
N ASN A 63 17.84 -2.13 17.74
CA ASN A 63 18.28 -2.54 19.08
C ASN A 63 17.10 -2.92 19.98
N ALA A 64 15.92 -3.18 19.40
CA ALA A 64 14.72 -3.45 20.17
C ALA A 64 14.90 -4.63 21.14
N LEU A 65 14.35 -4.50 22.35
CA LEU A 65 14.35 -5.56 23.35
C LEU A 65 13.54 -6.74 22.83
N GLN A 66 14.16 -7.91 22.69
CA GLN A 66 13.45 -9.11 22.24
C GLN A 66 12.72 -9.73 23.42
N VAL A 67 11.40 -9.87 23.28
CA VAL A 67 10.54 -10.45 24.32
C VAL A 67 9.67 -11.54 23.69
N PRO A 68 9.60 -12.75 24.27
CA PRO A 68 8.72 -13.79 23.75
C PRO A 68 7.25 -13.40 23.95
N TYR A 69 6.35 -13.89 23.10
CA TYR A 69 4.92 -13.52 23.12
C TYR A 69 4.21 -13.83 24.46
N ASN A 70 4.71 -14.81 25.22
CA ASN A 70 4.24 -15.20 26.54
C ASN A 70 5.14 -14.68 27.67
N GLY A 71 6.10 -13.81 27.35
CA GLY A 71 6.99 -13.20 28.30
C GLY A 71 6.35 -12.06 29.09
N ALA A 72 7.15 -11.48 29.97
CA ALA A 72 6.85 -10.27 30.68
C ALA A 72 7.92 -9.21 30.43
N ILE A 73 7.55 -7.95 30.61
CA ILE A 73 8.45 -6.81 30.56
C ILE A 73 8.42 -6.17 31.94
N ASP A 74 9.56 -6.18 32.61
CA ASP A 74 9.80 -5.45 33.84
C ASP A 74 10.33 -4.07 33.47
N VAL A 75 9.62 -3.03 33.89
CA VAL A 75 10.02 -1.64 33.71
C VAL A 75 10.34 -1.07 35.07
N GLU A 76 11.47 -0.39 35.17
CA GLU A 76 11.88 0.34 36.36
C GLU A 76 12.31 1.75 35.97
N VAL A 77 11.77 2.74 36.66
CA VAL A 77 12.08 4.15 36.49
C VAL A 77 12.53 4.72 37.82
N VAL A 78 13.66 5.43 37.79
CA VAL A 78 14.24 6.14 38.93
C VAL A 78 14.43 7.60 38.54
N SER A 79 13.94 8.52 39.36
CA SER A 79 14.09 9.96 39.22
C SER A 79 14.79 10.55 40.45
N ASP A 80 15.42 11.71 40.29
CA ASP A 80 16.02 12.45 41.41
C ASP A 80 14.96 13.10 42.31
N ASP A 81 13.78 13.37 41.75
CA ASP A 81 12.66 14.05 42.42
C ASP A 81 11.40 13.17 42.44
N THR A 82 10.39 13.57 43.23
CA THR A 82 9.13 12.84 43.35
C THR A 82 8.34 12.84 42.03
N ILE A 83 7.90 11.65 41.63
CA ILE A 83 6.96 11.40 40.54
C ILE A 83 5.56 11.33 41.14
N SER A 84 4.65 12.17 40.66
CA SER A 84 3.27 12.21 41.16
C SER A 84 2.32 11.29 40.37
N ARG A 85 2.66 10.98 39.12
CA ARG A 85 1.86 10.14 38.23
C ARG A 85 2.74 9.62 37.10
N HIS A 86 2.47 8.41 36.62
CA HIS A 86 3.03 7.91 35.38
C HIS A 86 1.95 7.45 34.40
N GLU A 87 2.26 7.55 33.11
CA GLU A 87 1.47 7.01 32.02
C GLU A 87 2.40 6.24 31.06
N VAL A 88 2.07 4.98 30.78
CA VAL A 88 2.77 4.17 29.78
C VAL A 88 1.82 3.94 28.61
N ARG A 89 2.26 4.36 27.43
CA ARG A 89 1.55 4.19 26.17
C ARG A 89 2.28 3.18 25.29
N LEU A 90 1.50 2.35 24.61
CA LEU A 90 1.98 1.41 23.61
C LEU A 90 1.51 1.84 22.23
N GLU A 91 2.42 1.83 21.28
CA GLU A 91 2.12 2.13 19.88
C GLU A 91 2.50 0.94 18.99
N PHE A 92 1.54 0.54 18.15
CA PHE A 92 1.69 -0.50 17.15
C PHE A 92 1.27 0.06 15.79
N ILE A 93 2.05 -0.22 14.74
CA ILE A 93 1.73 0.13 13.33
C ILE A 93 1.62 1.63 13.03
N GLY A 94 2.38 2.51 13.69
CA GLY A 94 2.21 3.96 13.48
C GLY A 94 0.77 4.43 13.73
N GLY A 95 0.01 3.63 14.47
CA GLY A 95 -1.37 3.87 14.83
C GLY A 95 -1.46 4.82 16.02
N ALA A 96 -2.69 5.08 16.46
CA ALA A 96 -2.89 5.85 17.68
C ALA A 96 -2.25 5.09 18.87
N PRO A 97 -1.40 5.75 19.67
CA PRO A 97 -0.92 5.14 20.91
C PRO A 97 -2.11 4.90 21.84
N TRP A 98 -2.04 3.84 22.64
CA TRP A 98 -3.02 3.56 23.68
C TRP A 98 -2.35 3.37 25.03
N THR A 99 -3.01 3.83 26.09
CA THR A 99 -2.51 3.74 27.46
C THR A 99 -2.61 2.30 27.97
N ILE A 100 -1.50 1.76 28.46
CA ILE A 100 -1.40 0.39 29.00
C ILE A 100 -1.29 0.36 30.53
N SER A 101 -0.68 1.38 31.12
CA SER A 101 -0.60 1.60 32.55
C SER A 101 -0.73 3.09 32.84
N GLU A 102 -1.48 3.42 33.88
CA GLU A 102 -1.61 4.77 34.39
C GLU A 102 -1.88 4.69 35.88
N LYS A 103 -1.07 5.40 36.68
CA LYS A 103 -1.20 5.38 38.12
C LYS A 103 -0.63 6.67 38.73
N ASP A 104 -1.21 7.06 39.86
CA ASP A 104 -0.62 8.07 40.74
C ASP A 104 0.48 7.42 41.59
N ASP A 105 1.58 8.15 41.79
CA ASP A 105 2.73 7.75 42.59
C ASP A 105 3.08 8.85 43.59
N ASP A 106 3.82 8.49 44.63
CA ASP A 106 4.31 9.41 45.67
C ASP A 106 5.81 9.20 45.96
N SER A 107 6.48 8.43 45.11
CA SER A 107 7.88 8.06 45.22
C SER A 107 8.71 8.69 44.09
N ASN A 108 10.03 8.62 44.24
CA ASN A 108 10.97 8.95 43.17
C ASN A 108 11.27 7.74 42.26
N THR A 109 10.61 6.61 42.48
CA THR A 109 10.79 5.37 41.74
C THR A 109 9.46 4.68 41.48
N TRP A 110 9.23 4.18 40.28
CA TRP A 110 8.13 3.27 40.01
C TRP A 110 8.60 2.07 39.19
N SER A 111 7.93 0.95 39.40
CA SER A 111 8.20 -0.28 38.66
C SER A 111 6.91 -1.00 38.33
N GLY A 112 6.90 -1.68 37.19
CA GLY A 112 5.76 -2.48 36.77
C GLY A 112 6.19 -3.68 35.94
N THR A 113 5.46 -4.79 36.07
CA THR A 113 5.64 -5.98 35.23
C THR A 113 4.40 -6.13 34.36
N GLU A 114 4.58 -6.04 33.04
CA GLU A 114 3.48 -6.18 32.08
C GLU A 114 3.62 -7.46 31.26
N SER A 115 2.52 -8.22 31.14
CA SER A 115 2.50 -9.44 30.34
C SER A 115 2.34 -9.12 28.86
N VAL A 116 3.30 -9.57 28.04
CA VAL A 116 3.26 -9.41 26.57
C VAL A 116 2.11 -10.21 25.94
N ALA A 117 1.64 -11.26 26.60
CA ALA A 117 0.52 -12.09 26.11
C ALA A 117 -0.75 -11.26 25.89
N LYS A 118 -1.00 -10.26 26.74
CA LYS A 118 -2.17 -9.37 26.66
C LYS A 118 -2.19 -8.53 25.38
N TYR A 119 -1.02 -8.08 24.94
CA TYR A 119 -0.87 -7.17 23.79
C TYR A 119 -0.54 -7.91 22.49
N SER A 120 0.14 -9.06 22.58
CA SER A 120 0.51 -9.90 21.43
C SER A 120 -0.67 -10.64 20.78
N ARG A 121 -1.88 -10.53 21.33
CA ARG A 121 -3.12 -10.99 20.67
C ARG A 121 -3.36 -10.28 19.34
N TYR A 122 -2.91 -9.03 19.23
CA TYR A 122 -3.09 -8.21 18.04
C TYR A 122 -2.01 -8.45 16.99
N GLY A 123 -0.84 -8.95 17.38
CA GLY A 123 0.24 -9.18 16.44
C GLY A 123 1.55 -9.54 17.12
N VAL A 124 2.54 -9.85 16.30
CA VAL A 124 3.94 -9.90 16.67
C VAL A 124 4.71 -8.90 15.84
N GLY A 125 5.93 -8.56 16.26
CA GLY A 125 6.77 -7.59 15.59
C GLY A 125 7.21 -6.47 16.51
N LEU A 126 7.45 -5.31 15.91
CA LEU A 126 8.03 -4.16 16.59
C LEU A 126 6.95 -3.25 17.21
N TYR A 127 7.13 -2.91 18.47
CA TYR A 127 6.30 -1.99 19.25
C TYR A 127 7.16 -0.84 19.76
N ARG A 128 6.56 0.35 19.84
CA ARG A 128 7.16 1.49 20.56
C ARG A 128 6.43 1.66 21.88
N VAL A 129 7.17 1.62 22.98
CA VAL A 129 6.67 1.93 24.31
C VAL A 129 7.09 3.36 24.62
N THR A 130 6.15 4.21 25.00
CA THR A 130 6.41 5.57 25.46
C THR A 130 5.99 5.67 26.92
N GLY A 131 6.89 6.11 27.78
CA GLY A 131 6.60 6.42 29.18
C GLY A 131 6.62 7.93 29.40
N GLU A 132 5.62 8.45 30.10
CA GLU A 132 5.57 9.82 30.59
C GLU A 132 5.40 9.76 32.12
N SER A 133 6.18 10.56 32.84
CA SER A 133 6.08 10.74 34.28
C SER A 133 5.86 12.24 34.56
N TYR A 134 4.99 12.53 35.51
CA TYR A 134 4.59 13.88 35.90
C TYR A 134 5.02 14.17 37.34
N GLY A 135 5.17 15.45 37.69
CA GLY A 135 5.58 15.89 39.03
C GLY A 135 6.87 16.71 38.99
N ALA A 136 7.57 16.79 40.12
CA ALA A 136 8.88 17.44 40.20
C ALA A 136 9.94 16.63 39.43
N GLY A 137 9.85 15.30 39.53
CA GLY A 137 10.69 14.35 38.79
C GLY A 137 10.16 13.99 37.41
N ALA A 138 9.46 14.91 36.73
CA ALA A 138 8.85 14.66 35.44
C ALA A 138 9.89 14.31 34.37
N CYS A 139 9.59 13.28 33.58
CA CYS A 139 10.43 12.84 32.48
C CYS A 139 9.61 12.09 31.44
N SER A 140 10.13 12.01 30.23
CA SER A 140 9.53 11.22 29.16
C SER A 140 10.59 10.41 28.44
N GLY A 141 10.20 9.26 27.88
CA GLY A 141 11.13 8.42 27.15
C GLY A 141 10.39 7.43 26.27
N SER A 142 11.11 6.84 25.32
CA SER A 142 10.56 5.72 24.55
C SER A 142 11.60 4.66 24.27
N ALA A 143 11.14 3.43 24.11
CA ALA A 143 11.95 2.26 23.84
C ALA A 143 11.24 1.34 22.84
N TYR A 144 12.02 0.60 22.06
CA TYR A 144 11.50 -0.37 21.12
C TYR A 144 11.53 -1.79 21.69
N ILE A 145 10.43 -2.51 21.51
CA ILE A 145 10.28 -3.92 21.90
C ILE A 145 9.92 -4.74 20.67
N LYS A 146 10.60 -5.87 20.48
CA LYS A 146 10.32 -6.85 19.43
C LYS A 146 9.72 -8.10 20.04
N VAL A 147 8.42 -8.30 19.82
CA VAL A 147 7.71 -9.50 20.26
C VAL A 147 8.00 -10.66 19.32
N THR A 148 8.43 -11.80 19.86
CA THR A 148 8.87 -13.00 19.11
C THR A 148 8.09 -14.26 19.52
N GLY A 149 8.27 -15.36 18.78
CA GLY A 149 7.77 -16.69 19.17
C GLY A 149 6.41 -17.11 18.59
N LYS A 150 5.73 -16.27 17.80
CA LYS A 150 4.60 -16.68 16.94
C LYS A 150 4.91 -16.42 15.47
N ASN A 151 4.29 -17.19 14.59
CA ASN A 151 4.36 -16.91 13.15
C ASN A 151 3.54 -15.64 12.85
N PRO A 152 4.15 -14.59 12.26
CA PRO A 152 3.45 -13.40 11.75
C PRO A 152 2.14 -13.72 11.04
N LEU A 153 2.19 -14.67 10.10
CA LEU A 153 1.08 -15.01 9.20
C LEU A 153 -0.09 -15.69 9.90
N THR A 154 0.09 -16.20 11.12
CA THR A 154 -1.00 -16.81 11.90
C THR A 154 -1.67 -15.82 12.85
N THR A 155 -1.21 -14.56 12.90
CA THR A 155 -1.86 -13.52 13.69
C THR A 155 -3.00 -12.87 12.90
N PRO A 156 -4.04 -12.31 13.56
CA PRO A 156 -5.14 -11.65 12.86
C PRO A 156 -4.66 -10.56 11.89
N VAL A 157 -3.69 -9.74 12.31
CA VAL A 157 -3.09 -8.69 11.48
C VAL A 157 -2.31 -9.29 10.29
N GLY A 158 -1.69 -10.46 10.47
CA GLY A 158 -0.88 -11.09 9.43
C GLY A 158 -1.72 -11.73 8.34
N ILE A 159 -2.81 -12.38 8.75
CA ILE A 159 -3.84 -12.90 7.85
C ILE A 159 -4.44 -11.74 7.04
N GLY A 160 -4.83 -10.65 7.71
CA GLY A 160 -5.37 -9.47 7.04
C GLY A 160 -4.39 -8.85 6.04
N GLY A 161 -3.13 -8.68 6.44
CA GLY A 161 -2.07 -8.17 5.56
C GLY A 161 -1.78 -9.05 4.36
N ALA A 162 -1.71 -10.37 4.55
CA ALA A 162 -1.51 -11.35 3.48
C ALA A 162 -2.69 -11.37 2.49
N ALA A 163 -3.92 -11.39 2.99
CA ALA A 163 -5.12 -11.36 2.16
C ALA A 163 -5.23 -10.05 1.37
N ALA A 164 -5.01 -8.90 2.01
CA ALA A 164 -5.02 -7.60 1.34
C ALA A 164 -3.93 -7.51 0.26
N THR A 165 -2.74 -8.04 0.53
CA THR A 165 -1.65 -8.10 -0.46
C THR A 165 -2.06 -8.94 -1.66
N ALA A 166 -2.55 -10.16 -1.42
CA ALA A 166 -2.93 -11.08 -2.49
C ALA A 166 -4.05 -10.49 -3.38
N LEU A 167 -5.11 -9.95 -2.76
CA LEU A 167 -6.21 -9.31 -3.47
C LEU A 167 -5.76 -8.06 -4.23
N GLY A 168 -4.90 -7.25 -3.62
CA GLY A 168 -4.36 -6.05 -4.26
C GLY A 168 -3.54 -6.37 -5.51
N VAL A 169 -2.63 -7.34 -5.41
CA VAL A 169 -1.81 -7.80 -6.54
C VAL A 169 -2.69 -8.38 -7.65
N ALA A 170 -3.70 -9.17 -7.30
CA ALA A 170 -4.67 -9.70 -8.25
C ALA A 170 -5.43 -8.59 -9.00
N GLY A 171 -5.84 -7.52 -8.29
CA GLY A 171 -6.53 -6.38 -8.89
C GLY A 171 -5.66 -5.63 -9.91
N VAL A 172 -4.39 -5.39 -9.58
CA VAL A 172 -3.43 -4.73 -10.49
C VAL A 172 -3.15 -5.61 -11.72
N ALA A 173 -2.89 -6.91 -11.51
CA ALA A 173 -2.64 -7.85 -12.60
C ALA A 173 -3.86 -8.01 -13.52
N GLY A 174 -5.06 -8.13 -12.92
CA GLY A 174 -6.32 -8.21 -13.65
C GLY A 174 -6.54 -6.97 -14.54
N ALA A 175 -6.38 -5.77 -14.00
CA ALA A 175 -6.56 -4.53 -14.76
C ALA A 175 -5.61 -4.43 -15.97
N GLY A 176 -4.38 -4.95 -15.86
CA GLY A 176 -3.45 -5.02 -16.99
C GLY A 176 -3.85 -6.03 -18.06
N LEU A 177 -4.42 -7.17 -17.66
CA LEU A 177 -4.75 -8.28 -18.56
C LEU A 177 -6.10 -8.11 -19.28
N PHE A 178 -7.10 -7.49 -18.64
CA PHE A 178 -8.41 -7.23 -19.25
C PHE A 178 -8.37 -6.16 -20.35
N SER A 179 -7.23 -5.47 -20.56
CA SER A 179 -7.02 -4.60 -21.72
C SER A 179 -6.70 -5.37 -23.02
N GLY A 180 -6.57 -6.70 -22.99
CA GLY A 180 -6.38 -7.55 -24.16
C GLY A 180 -7.38 -8.70 -24.21
N ASN A 181 -7.90 -9.03 -25.39
CA ASN A 181 -8.97 -10.04 -25.63
C ASN A 181 -8.61 -11.52 -25.27
N LYS A 182 -7.68 -11.78 -24.34
CA LYS A 182 -7.19 -13.13 -23.99
C LYS A 182 -7.16 -13.42 -22.47
N ALA A 183 -7.98 -12.76 -21.66
CA ALA A 183 -7.88 -12.77 -20.19
C ALA A 183 -8.61 -13.87 -19.36
N PRO A 184 -9.43 -14.82 -19.87
CA PRO A 184 -10.27 -15.64 -18.99
C PRO A 184 -9.53 -16.73 -18.20
N SER A 185 -8.33 -17.16 -18.61
CA SER A 185 -7.66 -18.32 -17.99
C SER A 185 -6.82 -17.98 -16.74
N LEU A 186 -6.30 -16.75 -16.62
CA LEU A 186 -5.43 -16.36 -15.50
C LEU A 186 -6.24 -15.88 -14.28
N ALA A 187 -7.32 -15.11 -14.52
CA ALA A 187 -8.24 -14.69 -13.47
C ALA A 187 -8.86 -15.89 -12.73
N ARG A 188 -9.11 -16.99 -13.46
CA ARG A 188 -9.58 -18.25 -12.89
C ARG A 188 -8.57 -18.89 -11.94
N ARG A 189 -7.28 -18.93 -12.29
CA ARG A 189 -6.22 -19.50 -11.43
C ARG A 189 -5.95 -18.66 -10.18
N ILE A 190 -6.12 -17.35 -10.25
CA ILE A 190 -5.97 -16.45 -9.10
C ILE A 190 -7.21 -16.54 -8.18
N ALA A 191 -8.41 -16.66 -8.75
CA ALA A 191 -9.65 -16.86 -8.01
C ALA A 191 -9.71 -18.24 -7.32
N GLU A 192 -9.04 -19.25 -7.89
CA GLU A 192 -8.95 -20.58 -7.28
C GLU A 192 -8.08 -20.60 -6.02
N GLY A 193 -7.18 -19.62 -5.82
CA GLY A 193 -6.44 -19.37 -4.58
C GLY A 193 -5.58 -20.55 -4.05
N PRO A 194 -4.65 -20.30 -3.11
CA PRO A 194 -4.10 -21.40 -2.33
C PRO A 194 -5.22 -22.00 -1.47
N THR A 195 -5.37 -23.32 -1.53
CA THR A 195 -6.31 -24.15 -0.77
C THR A 195 -6.51 -23.60 0.64
N GLN A 196 -7.77 -23.34 1.03
CA GLN A 196 -8.18 -22.85 2.35
C GLN A 196 -7.35 -23.52 3.46
N THR A 197 -6.35 -22.81 3.95
CA THR A 197 -5.78 -23.12 5.25
C THR A 197 -6.81 -22.58 6.23
N GLN A 198 -7.44 -23.49 6.99
CA GLN A 198 -8.51 -23.19 7.96
C GLN A 198 -8.19 -21.89 8.71
N ALA A 199 -8.91 -20.83 8.35
CA ALA A 199 -8.92 -19.60 9.12
C ALA A 199 -9.58 -19.93 10.45
N THR A 200 -8.77 -20.16 11.47
CA THR A 200 -9.20 -20.17 12.87
C THR A 200 -10.09 -18.96 13.11
N GLN A 201 -11.27 -19.19 13.71
CA GLN A 201 -12.23 -18.15 14.10
C GLN A 201 -11.48 -16.93 14.65
N VAL A 202 -11.44 -15.87 13.85
CA VAL A 202 -10.92 -14.58 14.27
C VAL A 202 -12.01 -13.98 15.16
N ASP A 203 -11.63 -13.68 16.40
CA ASP A 203 -12.46 -13.05 17.43
C ASP A 203 -13.24 -11.86 16.83
N GLU A 204 -14.58 -11.93 16.83
CA GLU A 204 -15.47 -11.01 16.10
C GLU A 204 -15.32 -9.54 16.57
N ASP A 205 -14.86 -9.34 17.81
CA ASP A 205 -14.70 -8.02 18.42
C ASP A 205 -13.52 -7.22 17.83
N ALA A 206 -12.44 -7.90 17.42
CA ALA A 206 -11.32 -7.25 16.75
C ALA A 206 -11.67 -6.90 15.29
N ALA A 207 -12.49 -7.72 14.63
CA ALA A 207 -12.90 -7.47 13.26
C ALA A 207 -13.77 -6.20 13.12
N PHE A 208 -14.57 -5.86 14.13
CA PHE A 208 -15.52 -4.74 14.08
C PHE A 208 -14.84 -3.36 14.03
N VAL A 209 -13.78 -3.13 14.81
CA VAL A 209 -13.05 -1.85 14.83
C VAL A 209 -12.27 -1.64 13.53
N TYR A 210 -11.67 -2.71 12.99
CA TYR A 210 -10.95 -2.64 11.72
C TYR A 210 -11.92 -2.53 10.53
N MET A 211 -13.07 -3.21 10.54
CA MET A 211 -14.09 -3.08 9.48
C MET A 211 -14.69 -1.68 9.42
N GLY A 212 -14.88 -1.00 10.55
CA GLY A 212 -15.41 0.38 10.59
C GLY A 212 -14.48 1.40 9.93
N MET A 213 -13.17 1.37 10.24
CA MET A 213 -12.20 2.25 9.59
C MET A 213 -11.96 1.90 8.11
N LEU A 214 -11.95 0.60 7.76
CA LEU A 214 -11.77 0.15 6.39
C LEU A 214 -12.96 0.58 5.50
N HIS A 215 -14.20 0.48 6.01
CA HIS A 215 -15.40 0.90 5.28
C HIS A 215 -15.38 2.40 4.93
N CYS A 216 -14.98 3.26 5.86
CA CYS A 216 -14.86 4.70 5.59
C CYS A 216 -13.78 5.02 4.56
N LEU A 217 -12.64 4.33 4.61
CA LEU A 217 -11.53 4.53 3.67
C LEU A 217 -11.82 3.96 2.27
N THR A 218 -12.66 2.93 2.13
CA THR A 218 -13.00 2.35 0.81
C THR A 218 -14.18 3.03 0.14
N LEU A 219 -15.18 3.51 0.90
CA LEU A 219 -16.41 4.06 0.32
C LEU A 219 -16.26 5.51 -0.16
N ALA A 220 -15.47 6.33 0.53
CA ALA A 220 -15.24 7.72 0.15
C ALA A 220 -14.58 7.90 -1.24
N PRO A 221 -13.50 7.18 -1.61
CA PRO A 221 -12.93 7.29 -2.95
C PRO A 221 -13.81 6.66 -4.03
N LEU A 222 -14.58 5.60 -3.70
CA LEU A 222 -15.51 5.01 -4.67
C LEU A 222 -16.64 5.98 -5.04
N ALA A 223 -17.17 6.73 -4.08
CA ALA A 223 -18.20 7.74 -4.31
C ALA A 223 -17.68 8.94 -5.14
N LEU A 224 -16.44 9.37 -4.90
CA LEU A 224 -15.80 10.43 -5.68
C LEU A 224 -15.51 10.01 -7.13
N LEU A 225 -15.14 8.74 -7.35
CA LEU A 225 -14.80 8.22 -8.68
C LEU A 225 -16.04 7.87 -9.53
N THR A 226 -17.13 7.39 -8.94
CA THR A 226 -18.39 7.15 -9.67
C THR A 226 -18.98 8.46 -10.20
N THR A 227 -18.86 9.55 -9.45
CA THR A 227 -19.33 10.88 -9.87
C THR A 227 -18.53 11.42 -11.09
N GLY A 228 -17.24 11.06 -11.21
CA GLY A 228 -16.40 11.46 -12.34
C GLY A 228 -16.63 10.67 -13.64
N ALA A 229 -17.00 9.38 -13.53
CA ALA A 229 -17.21 8.51 -14.69
C ALA A 229 -18.47 8.87 -15.49
N TYR A 230 -19.50 9.43 -14.85
CA TYR A 230 -20.74 9.85 -15.52
C TYR A 230 -20.58 11.05 -16.45
N MET A 231 -19.49 11.82 -16.35
CA MET A 231 -19.24 12.99 -17.20
C MET A 231 -18.56 12.68 -18.54
N LEU A 232 -18.09 11.44 -18.78
CA LEU A 232 -17.27 11.08 -19.95
C LEU A 232 -17.97 10.22 -21.01
N ALA A 233 -19.22 9.80 -20.77
CA ALA A 233 -19.99 9.00 -21.71
C ALA A 233 -20.83 9.90 -22.65
N GLY A 234 -20.17 10.59 -23.58
CA GLY A 234 -20.86 11.39 -24.59
C GLY A 234 -19.99 11.61 -25.81
N ALA A 235 -20.19 10.79 -26.86
CA ALA A 235 -20.15 11.14 -28.29
C ALA A 235 -19.83 9.90 -29.15
N GLY A 236 -20.88 9.25 -29.66
CA GLY A 236 -20.77 8.39 -30.84
C GLY A 236 -21.01 9.22 -32.08
N GLY A 237 -20.02 9.30 -32.97
CA GLY A 237 -20.13 9.90 -34.29
C GLY A 237 -19.53 8.97 -35.34
N VAL A 238 -20.34 8.51 -36.28
CA VAL A 238 -19.98 7.60 -37.37
C VAL A 238 -19.65 8.44 -38.62
N GLY A 239 -18.46 8.27 -39.23
CA GLY A 239 -18.19 8.71 -40.61
C GLY A 239 -17.12 9.78 -40.84
N GLY A 240 -15.99 9.78 -40.11
CA GLY A 240 -14.85 10.69 -40.37
C GLY A 240 -13.60 9.98 -40.93
N PRO A 241 -12.68 10.70 -41.59
CA PRO A 241 -11.39 10.17 -42.08
C PRO A 241 -10.61 9.49 -40.94
N ALA A 242 -9.76 8.50 -41.26
CA ALA A 242 -9.00 7.72 -40.28
C ALA A 242 -8.21 8.62 -39.31
N VAL A 243 -8.79 8.90 -38.14
CA VAL A 243 -8.15 9.68 -37.09
C VAL A 243 -7.20 8.76 -36.33
N MET A 244 -5.90 9.08 -36.32
CA MET A 244 -4.95 8.37 -35.47
C MET A 244 -5.43 8.44 -34.02
N LEU A 245 -5.46 7.27 -33.35
CA LEU A 245 -5.90 7.21 -31.96
C LEU A 245 -4.87 7.93 -31.09
N ARG A 246 -5.27 9.04 -30.49
CA ARG A 246 -4.44 9.79 -29.54
C ARG A 246 -4.45 9.08 -28.20
N TRP A 247 -3.29 8.69 -27.72
CA TRP A 247 -3.15 8.09 -26.39
C TRP A 247 -3.64 9.03 -25.29
N ARG A 248 -4.38 8.47 -24.33
CA ARG A 248 -4.75 9.11 -23.07
C ARG A 248 -4.39 8.16 -21.91
N PRO A 249 -3.88 8.67 -20.79
CA PRO A 249 -3.61 7.84 -19.62
C PRO A 249 -4.90 7.22 -19.12
N TYR A 250 -4.87 5.92 -18.81
CA TYR A 250 -6.03 5.17 -18.34
C TYR A 250 -5.99 5.06 -16.82
N LEU A 251 -6.91 5.76 -16.15
CA LEU A 251 -7.10 5.67 -14.72
C LEU A 251 -8.14 4.57 -14.44
N SER A 252 -7.65 3.37 -14.15
CA SER A 252 -8.51 2.26 -13.73
C SER A 252 -8.76 2.30 -12.23
N VAL A 253 -10.03 2.43 -11.82
CA VAL A 253 -10.43 2.37 -10.41
C VAL A 253 -9.97 1.06 -9.76
N ILE A 254 -10.12 -0.07 -10.46
CA ILE A 254 -9.71 -1.40 -9.99
C ILE A 254 -8.20 -1.47 -9.76
N SER A 255 -7.41 -0.87 -10.66
CA SER A 255 -5.95 -0.84 -10.49
C SER A 255 -5.53 0.05 -9.34
N LEU A 256 -6.18 1.21 -9.16
CA LEU A 256 -5.92 2.12 -8.05
C LEU A 256 -6.23 1.46 -6.70
N THR A 257 -7.43 0.90 -6.55
CA THR A 257 -7.84 0.22 -5.32
C THR A 257 -6.99 -1.03 -5.07
N GLY A 258 -6.71 -1.82 -6.11
CA GLY A 258 -5.83 -2.98 -6.02
C GLY A 258 -4.42 -2.61 -5.57
N SER A 259 -3.84 -1.54 -6.14
CA SER A 259 -2.51 -1.07 -5.76
C SER A 259 -2.47 -0.55 -4.32
N LEU A 260 -3.52 0.15 -3.87
CA LEU A 260 -3.62 0.63 -2.49
C LEU A 260 -3.70 -0.54 -1.51
N LEU A 261 -4.53 -1.56 -1.80
CA LEU A 261 -4.64 -2.77 -0.98
C LEU A 261 -3.32 -3.55 -0.93
N ALA A 262 -2.63 -3.66 -2.07
CA ALA A 262 -1.31 -4.29 -2.12
C ALA A 262 -0.27 -3.51 -1.30
N GLY A 263 -0.30 -2.18 -1.39
CA GLY A 263 0.58 -1.30 -0.61
C GLY A 263 0.35 -1.41 0.90
N LEU A 264 -0.91 -1.37 1.33
CA LEU A 264 -1.28 -1.55 2.73
C LEU A 264 -0.93 -2.95 3.24
N GLY A 265 -1.26 -3.99 2.48
CA GLY A 265 -0.95 -5.36 2.86
C GLY A 265 0.55 -5.61 3.01
N THR A 266 1.37 -5.07 2.10
CA THR A 266 2.83 -5.21 2.17
C THR A 266 3.44 -4.43 3.33
N LEU A 267 2.91 -3.26 3.70
CA LEU A 267 3.31 -2.55 4.91
C LEU A 267 3.05 -3.38 6.17
N VAL A 268 1.85 -3.93 6.27
CA VAL A 268 1.45 -4.77 7.40
C VAL A 268 2.40 -5.95 7.54
N LEU A 269 2.64 -6.69 6.45
CA LEU A 269 3.57 -7.82 6.46
C LEU A 269 4.99 -7.40 6.83
N ALA A 270 5.53 -6.35 6.22
CA ALA A 270 6.88 -5.89 6.49
C ALA A 270 7.10 -5.53 7.97
N GLN A 271 6.09 -4.94 8.61
CA GLN A 271 6.14 -4.66 10.04
C GLN A 271 6.09 -5.93 10.90
N GLN A 272 5.28 -6.93 10.54
CA GLN A 272 5.24 -8.17 11.32
C GLN A 272 6.55 -8.95 11.26
N PHE A 273 7.27 -8.84 10.15
CA PHE A 273 8.64 -9.33 10.03
C PHE A 273 9.68 -8.40 10.70
N ALA A 274 9.22 -7.31 11.31
CA ALA A 274 10.03 -6.28 11.97
C ALA A 274 11.14 -5.72 11.07
N LEU A 275 10.85 -5.54 9.77
CA LEU A 275 11.82 -4.98 8.81
C LEU A 275 12.02 -3.47 9.01
N PHE A 276 10.96 -2.75 9.35
CA PHE A 276 10.99 -1.32 9.67
C PHE A 276 9.82 -0.92 10.57
N PHE A 277 10.00 0.15 11.34
CA PHE A 277 8.89 0.79 12.07
C PHE A 277 8.16 1.73 11.09
N PRO A 278 6.85 1.57 10.86
CA PRO A 278 6.11 2.43 9.95
C PRO A 278 5.95 3.81 10.56
N THR A 279 6.80 4.75 10.15
CA THR A 279 6.57 6.18 10.41
C THR A 279 5.49 6.68 9.45
N ILE A 280 4.76 7.74 9.83
CA ILE A 280 3.76 8.38 8.94
C ILE A 280 4.40 8.73 7.59
N THR A 281 5.62 9.23 7.62
CA THR A 281 6.47 9.48 6.44
C THR A 281 6.60 8.24 5.56
N LEU A 282 7.07 7.12 6.12
CA LEU A 282 7.29 5.89 5.37
C LEU A 282 5.97 5.33 4.84
N LEU A 283 4.90 5.42 5.62
CA LEU A 283 3.55 5.02 5.21
C LEU A 283 3.08 5.82 3.99
N VAL A 284 3.16 7.15 4.03
CA VAL A 284 2.75 8.01 2.90
C VAL A 284 3.56 7.69 1.65
N VAL A 285 4.88 7.58 1.79
CA VAL A 285 5.80 7.26 0.69
C VAL A 285 5.47 5.92 0.06
N TRP A 286 5.24 4.91 0.90
CA TRP A 286 4.92 3.57 0.46
C TRP A 286 3.59 3.53 -0.29
N LEU A 287 2.56 4.19 0.24
CA LEU A 287 1.26 4.28 -0.41
C LEU A 287 1.34 5.01 -1.75
N LEU A 288 2.09 6.12 -1.83
CA LEU A 288 2.32 6.83 -3.09
C LEU A 288 3.07 5.97 -4.11
N GLY A 289 4.07 5.20 -3.67
CA GLY A 289 4.81 4.27 -4.52
C GLY A 289 3.89 3.21 -5.13
N TRP A 290 3.04 2.59 -4.31
CA TRP A 290 2.06 1.61 -4.79
C TRP A 290 0.98 2.24 -5.67
N LEU A 291 0.47 3.42 -5.32
CA LEU A 291 -0.49 4.13 -6.17
C LEU A 291 0.09 4.47 -7.55
N ALA A 292 1.37 4.84 -7.61
CA ALA A 292 2.08 5.03 -8.88
C ALA A 292 2.13 3.73 -9.70
N VAL A 293 2.37 2.58 -9.08
CA VAL A 293 2.29 1.26 -9.74
C VAL A 293 0.89 1.03 -10.33
N GLY A 294 -0.15 1.35 -9.57
CA GLY A 294 -1.55 1.26 -10.00
C GLY A 294 -1.91 2.15 -11.20
N VAL A 295 -1.22 3.27 -11.41
CA VAL A 295 -1.42 4.18 -12.57
C VAL A 295 -0.55 3.78 -13.76
N VAL A 296 0.72 3.46 -13.51
CA VAL A 296 1.73 3.23 -14.56
C VAL A 296 1.44 1.93 -15.31
N ILE A 297 1.13 0.83 -14.61
CA ILE A 297 0.92 -0.48 -15.25
C ILE A 297 -0.24 -0.46 -16.26
N PRO A 298 -1.47 -0.02 -15.91
CA PRO A 298 -2.58 0.05 -16.88
C PRO A 298 -2.31 1.04 -18.01
N SER A 299 -1.64 2.16 -17.72
CA SER A 299 -1.31 3.18 -18.72
C SER A 299 -0.35 2.64 -19.78
N LEU A 300 0.66 1.85 -19.37
CA LEU A 300 1.59 1.19 -20.27
C LEU A 300 0.92 0.07 -21.07
N ALA A 301 0.05 -0.73 -20.44
CA ALA A 301 -0.73 -1.74 -21.14
C ALA A 301 -1.61 -1.11 -22.24
N HIS A 302 -2.32 -0.03 -21.91
CA HIS A 302 -3.15 0.70 -22.87
C HIS A 302 -2.32 1.33 -24.00
N LEU A 303 -1.15 1.91 -23.69
CA LEU A 303 -0.24 2.47 -24.69
C LEU A 303 0.18 1.40 -25.71
N SER A 304 0.47 0.18 -25.25
CA SER A 304 0.87 -0.92 -26.14
C SER A 304 -0.26 -1.32 -27.10
N SER A 305 -1.52 -1.31 -26.63
CA SER A 305 -2.70 -1.60 -27.45
C SER A 305 -2.96 -0.50 -28.48
N VAL A 306 -2.84 0.77 -28.09
CA VAL A 306 -3.01 1.91 -29.01
C VAL A 306 -1.93 1.91 -30.09
N ARG A 307 -0.67 1.61 -29.74
CA ARG A 307 0.42 1.48 -30.73
C ARG A 307 0.11 0.39 -31.76
N LYS A 308 -0.25 -0.82 -31.30
CA LYS A 308 -0.63 -1.91 -32.20
C LYS A 308 -1.80 -1.56 -33.12
N ALA A 309 -2.82 -0.87 -32.60
CA ALA A 309 -3.97 -0.43 -33.41
C ALA A 309 -3.55 0.61 -34.45
N ASN A 310 -2.72 1.59 -34.07
CA ASN A 310 -2.22 2.61 -35.00
C ASN A 310 -1.30 2.00 -36.08
N ASP A 311 -0.50 0.98 -35.75
CA ASP A 311 0.35 0.28 -36.72
C ASP A 311 -0.50 -0.46 -37.77
N ILE A 312 -1.60 -1.09 -37.35
CA ILE A 312 -2.57 -1.72 -38.26
C ILE A 312 -3.22 -0.65 -39.15
N LEU A 313 -3.69 0.47 -38.59
CA LEU A 313 -4.29 1.55 -39.37
C LEU A 313 -3.32 2.14 -40.41
N LYS A 314 -2.03 2.28 -40.06
CA LYS A 314 -0.98 2.72 -40.98
C LYS A 314 -0.80 1.73 -42.14
N TYR A 315 -0.83 0.42 -41.86
CA TYR A 315 -0.77 -0.62 -42.89
C TYR A 315 -1.93 -0.50 -43.88
N TRP A 316 -3.18 -0.41 -43.39
CA TRP A 316 -4.36 -0.25 -44.25
C TRP A 316 -4.34 1.04 -45.07
N ALA A 317 -3.87 2.14 -44.48
CA ALA A 317 -3.73 3.40 -45.19
C ALA A 317 -2.67 3.33 -46.31
N SER A 318 -1.65 2.47 -46.16
CA SER A 318 -0.60 2.29 -47.17
C SER A 318 -1.01 1.39 -48.34
N GLU A 319 -1.91 0.42 -48.13
CA GLU A 319 -2.37 -0.51 -49.18
C GLU A 319 -3.48 0.04 -50.09
N GLY A 320 -3.77 1.34 -50.03
CA GLY A 320 -4.67 1.98 -51.00
C GLY A 320 -6.16 1.67 -50.83
N GLY A 321 -6.58 1.18 -49.65
CA GLY A 321 -7.99 1.07 -49.32
C GLY A 321 -8.76 0.06 -50.19
N VAL A 322 -8.14 -1.06 -50.56
CA VAL A 322 -8.89 -2.20 -51.11
C VAL A 322 -9.84 -2.66 -50.01
N THR A 323 -11.12 -2.29 -50.14
CA THR A 323 -12.16 -2.73 -49.23
C THR A 323 -12.26 -4.26 -49.34
N PRO A 324 -12.40 -5.00 -48.23
CA PRO A 324 -12.52 -6.47 -48.26
C PRO A 324 -13.72 -7.00 -49.06
N GLU A 325 -14.57 -6.14 -49.63
CA GLU A 325 -15.77 -6.54 -50.36
C GLU A 325 -15.49 -7.08 -51.77
N GLU A 326 -14.38 -6.74 -52.43
CA GLU A 326 -14.12 -7.25 -53.79
C GLU A 326 -13.47 -8.65 -53.84
N GLY A 327 -13.13 -9.24 -52.69
CA GLY A 327 -12.48 -10.57 -52.63
C GLY A 327 -13.44 -11.77 -52.55
N LYS A 328 -14.76 -11.55 -52.55
CA LYS A 328 -15.79 -12.61 -52.45
C LYS A 328 -16.59 -12.82 -53.73
N ALA A 329 -15.96 -12.68 -54.89
CA ALA A 329 -16.32 -13.56 -55.99
C ALA A 329 -15.66 -14.92 -55.72
N MET A 330 -16.28 -15.74 -54.84
CA MET A 330 -16.06 -17.18 -54.96
C MET A 330 -16.43 -17.53 -56.40
N PRO A 331 -15.58 -18.21 -57.18
CA PRO A 331 -16.00 -18.72 -58.46
C PRO A 331 -17.20 -19.61 -58.21
N GLU A 332 -18.35 -19.16 -58.72
CA GLU A 332 -19.52 -19.99 -58.89
C GLU A 332 -19.03 -21.21 -59.69
N GLU A 333 -19.00 -22.37 -59.03
CA GLU A 333 -18.59 -23.64 -59.60
C GLU A 333 -19.68 -24.07 -60.60
N GLY A 334 -19.70 -23.36 -61.73
CA GLY A 334 -20.61 -23.53 -62.84
C GLY A 334 -20.16 -24.69 -63.72
N GLY A 335 -20.53 -25.89 -63.30
CA GLY A 335 -21.00 -26.97 -64.17
C GLY A 335 -19.98 -27.85 -64.87
N GLN A 336 -20.21 -29.16 -64.84
CA GLN A 336 -20.45 -29.93 -66.06
C GLN A 336 -21.04 -31.32 -65.79
N ASN A 337 -22.12 -31.58 -66.51
CA ASN A 337 -22.84 -32.83 -66.73
C ASN A 337 -21.94 -34.08 -66.85
N GLN A 338 -22.35 -35.17 -66.18
CA GLN A 338 -22.70 -36.45 -66.80
C GLN A 338 -23.59 -37.29 -65.88
#